data_AF-A0A9P7Q1U2-F1
#
_entry.id   AF-A0A9P7Q1U2-F1
#
_cell.length_a   1.000
_cell.length_b   1.000
_cell.length_c   1.000
_cell.angle_alpha   90.00
_cell.angle_beta   90.00
_cell.angle_gamma   90.00
#
_symmetry.space_group_name_H-M   'P 1'
#
loop_
_entity.id
_entity.type
_entity.pdbx_description
1 polymer ?
#
loop_
_entity_poly.entity_id
_entity_poly.type
_entity_poly.pdbx_seq_one_letter_code
_entity_poly.pdbx_strand_id
1 'polypeptide(L)'
;MVSATRVSAKATEAPESQGTPEQGVSSQVGDSIPNPPTTSPSILTTLQNQLEVSKREVRIAEIKNRIRQAEAQRLAFEQSAALPIAPSTDAANTSGEHFPSLVLEISRELDSVSAEDVNDIYTGKFEPWNLIRLHSMRYYLCDNGSTSDVLSRNPLIYIASFVNYMYIYSRLFHKEHPDVCLAQNRFLALIVEKAQYYTWEICLQYAMRHHRHVRSGTIHDAAAWLDHPIELTDRYFSHLHILPPPSTRKRQRSDTAGTSASDTAGTSASDAAVCRKFNSQSGCTWRKCKWTHVCSICGDTGHARPACAQA
;
A
#
# COMPACT_ATOMS: atom_id res chain seq x y z
N MET A 1 -25.78 -33.91 28.01
CA MET A 1 -26.01 -32.72 28.86
C MET A 1 -26.15 -31.53 27.93
N VAL A 2 -27.37 -31.01 27.81
CA VAL A 2 -27.73 -29.99 26.82
C VAL A 2 -27.66 -28.63 27.49
N SER A 3 -26.73 -27.76 27.05
CA SER A 3 -26.63 -26.38 27.52
C SER A 3 -27.38 -25.45 26.57
N ALA A 4 -28.45 -24.85 27.07
CA ALA A 4 -29.23 -23.82 26.39
C ALA A 4 -28.65 -22.44 26.70
N THR A 5 -28.33 -21.66 25.68
CA THR A 5 -27.86 -20.27 25.82
C THR A 5 -29.02 -19.31 25.52
N ARG A 6 -29.33 -18.47 26.52
CA ARG A 6 -30.42 -17.49 26.55
C ARG A 6 -29.93 -16.17 25.95
N VAL A 7 -30.66 -15.62 24.97
CA VAL A 7 -30.40 -14.29 24.38
C VAL A 7 -31.29 -13.26 25.06
N SER A 8 -30.69 -12.22 25.64
CA SER A 8 -31.39 -11.02 26.15
C SER A 8 -31.39 -9.92 25.09
N ALA A 9 -32.58 -9.43 24.73
CA ALA A 9 -32.78 -8.24 23.92
C ALA A 9 -32.74 -6.99 24.80
N LYS A 10 -32.04 -5.94 24.33
CA LYS A 10 -31.99 -4.62 24.95
C LYS A 10 -32.66 -3.61 24.01
N ALA A 11 -33.77 -3.03 24.47
CA ALA A 11 -34.47 -1.90 23.85
C ALA A 11 -33.98 -0.59 24.47
N THR A 12 -33.82 0.48 23.68
CA THR A 12 -33.61 1.87 24.14
C THR A 12 -33.97 2.78 22.97
N GLU A 13 -35.22 3.27 22.91
CA GLU A 13 -35.70 4.61 23.30
C GLU A 13 -35.52 5.69 22.22
N ALA A 14 -36.65 6.31 21.86
CA ALA A 14 -36.78 7.45 20.96
C ALA A 14 -36.87 8.75 21.79
N PRO A 15 -36.42 9.91 21.27
CA PRO A 15 -36.59 11.17 21.99
C PRO A 15 -37.89 11.89 21.61
N GLU A 16 -38.52 12.42 22.66
CA GLU A 16 -39.74 13.21 22.70
C GLU A 16 -39.59 14.60 22.07
N SER A 17 -40.69 15.04 21.48
CA SER A 17 -41.00 16.39 21.04
C SER A 17 -41.39 17.30 22.21
N GLN A 18 -40.82 18.51 22.28
CA GLN A 18 -41.35 19.60 23.09
C GLN A 18 -41.72 20.80 22.22
N GLY A 19 -42.91 21.36 22.50
CA GLY A 19 -43.55 22.44 21.77
C GLY A 19 -43.20 23.85 22.22
N THR A 20 -43.60 24.78 21.35
CA THR A 20 -44.17 26.13 21.49
C THR A 20 -43.79 27.04 22.68
N PRO A 21 -43.70 28.36 22.44
CA PRO A 21 -44.92 29.17 22.61
C PRO A 21 -45.16 30.29 21.58
N GLU A 22 -46.43 30.69 21.58
CA GLU A 22 -47.09 31.80 20.89
C GLU A 22 -46.51 33.19 21.23
N GLN A 23 -46.63 34.15 20.30
CA GLN A 23 -47.31 35.44 20.48
C GLN A 23 -47.00 36.43 19.34
N GLY A 24 -48.00 37.20 18.91
CA GLY A 24 -47.77 38.50 18.27
C GLY A 24 -48.67 38.82 17.08
N VAL A 25 -49.93 39.17 17.35
CA VAL A 25 -50.87 39.79 16.40
C VAL A 25 -50.37 41.18 16.00
N SER A 26 -50.33 41.50 14.71
CA SER A 26 -50.43 42.88 14.23
C SER A 26 -51.09 42.93 12.86
N SER A 27 -52.23 43.62 12.81
CA SER A 27 -53.04 43.86 11.62
C SER A 27 -52.42 44.96 10.76
N GLN A 28 -52.24 44.72 9.47
CA GLN A 28 -52.26 45.77 8.45
C GLN A 28 -52.90 45.24 7.16
N VAL A 29 -54.06 45.82 6.85
CA VAL A 29 -54.79 45.69 5.60
C VAL A 29 -54.04 46.49 4.55
N GLY A 30 -53.56 45.81 3.51
CA GLY A 30 -52.95 46.42 2.34
C GLY A 30 -53.17 45.52 1.15
N ASP A 31 -54.09 45.91 0.27
CA ASP A 31 -54.34 45.28 -1.02
C ASP A 31 -53.03 45.18 -1.80
N SER A 32 -52.54 43.95 -1.97
CA SER A 32 -51.36 43.65 -2.78
C SER A 32 -51.62 42.38 -3.58
N ILE A 33 -51.50 42.56 -4.89
CA ILE A 33 -51.64 41.58 -5.96
C ILE A 33 -50.86 40.29 -5.60
N PRO A 34 -51.44 39.09 -5.78
CA PRO A 34 -50.81 37.84 -5.38
C PRO A 34 -49.54 37.59 -6.20
N ASN A 35 -48.38 37.75 -5.56
CA ASN A 35 -47.11 37.29 -6.11
C ASN A 35 -47.13 35.74 -6.19
N PRO A 36 -46.58 35.16 -7.27
CA PRO A 36 -46.53 33.71 -7.43
C PRO A 36 -45.77 33.07 -6.25
N PRO A 37 -46.19 31.89 -5.78
CA PRO A 37 -45.56 31.23 -4.64
C PRO A 37 -44.09 30.95 -4.97
N THR A 38 -43.21 31.70 -4.32
CA THR A 38 -41.76 31.50 -4.38
C THR A 38 -41.46 30.16 -3.72
N THR A 39 -41.35 29.10 -4.51
CA THR A 39 -41.00 27.77 -4.03
C THR A 39 -39.62 27.85 -3.36
N SER A 40 -39.61 27.84 -2.03
CA SER A 40 -38.41 28.03 -1.23
C SER A 40 -37.31 27.03 -1.65
N PRO A 41 -36.14 27.48 -2.13
CA PRO A 41 -35.05 26.62 -2.60
C PRO A 41 -34.58 25.59 -1.55
N SER A 42 -34.92 25.82 -0.28
CA SER A 42 -34.67 24.90 0.84
C SER A 42 -35.30 23.51 0.70
N ILE A 43 -36.44 23.35 0.01
CA ILE A 43 -37.11 22.04 -0.08
C ILE A 43 -36.39 21.14 -1.09
N LEU A 44 -35.93 21.69 -2.21
CA LEU A 44 -35.23 20.95 -3.25
C LEU A 44 -33.88 20.41 -2.73
N THR A 45 -33.13 21.22 -2.00
CA THR A 45 -31.84 20.80 -1.41
C THR A 45 -32.04 19.70 -0.38
N THR A 46 -33.09 19.77 0.45
CA THR A 46 -33.41 18.71 1.42
C THR A 46 -33.74 17.40 0.72
N LEU A 47 -34.54 17.42 -0.35
CA LEU A 47 -34.89 16.22 -1.12
C LEU A 47 -33.67 15.62 -1.85
N GLN A 48 -32.79 16.45 -2.40
CA GLN A 48 -31.54 15.99 -3.01
C GLN A 48 -30.61 15.32 -1.99
N ASN A 49 -30.46 15.91 -0.80
CA ASN A 49 -29.67 15.31 0.27
C ASN A 49 -30.26 13.97 0.74
N GLN A 50 -31.59 13.88 0.90
CA GLN A 50 -32.26 12.64 1.26
C GLN A 50 -32.06 11.55 0.20
N LEU A 51 -32.12 11.90 -1.08
CA LEU A 51 -31.88 10.97 -2.18
C LEU A 51 -30.44 10.43 -2.16
N GLU A 52 -29.44 11.28 -1.94
CA GLU A 52 -28.04 10.85 -1.88
C GLU A 52 -27.75 9.98 -0.64
N VAL A 53 -28.36 10.29 0.50
CA VAL A 53 -28.30 9.44 1.70
C VAL A 53 -28.89 8.06 1.41
N SER A 54 -30.08 8.00 0.81
CA SER A 54 -30.73 6.73 0.45
C SER A 54 -29.91 5.91 -0.54
N LYS A 55 -29.32 6.54 -1.57
CA LYS A 55 -28.40 5.86 -2.51
C LYS A 55 -27.16 5.29 -1.82
N ARG A 56 -26.64 5.97 -0.80
CA ARG A 56 -25.50 5.48 -0.01
C ARG A 56 -25.88 4.28 0.83
N GLU A 57 -27.05 4.30 1.45
CA GLU A 57 -27.57 3.18 2.25
C GLU A 57 -27.77 1.92 1.41
N VAL A 58 -28.34 2.06 0.20
CA VAL A 58 -28.50 0.94 -0.74
C VAL A 58 -27.14 0.33 -1.12
N ARG A 59 -26.14 1.17 -1.44
CA ARG A 59 -24.77 0.71 -1.75
C ARG A 59 -24.13 -0.03 -0.57
N ILE A 60 -24.32 0.45 0.66
CA ILE A 60 -23.81 -0.22 1.87
C ILE A 60 -24.49 -1.57 2.07
N ALA A 61 -25.81 -1.65 1.87
CA ALA A 61 -26.57 -2.89 1.99
C ALA A 61 -26.12 -3.93 0.96
N GLU A 62 -25.86 -3.51 -0.28
CA GLU A 62 -25.36 -4.37 -1.35
C GLU A 62 -23.97 -4.94 -1.02
N ILE A 63 -23.04 -4.11 -0.56
CA ILE A 63 -21.70 -4.55 -0.13
C ILE A 63 -21.81 -5.55 1.02
N LYS A 64 -22.65 -5.29 2.03
CA LYS A 64 -22.89 -6.23 3.14
C LYS A 64 -23.45 -7.56 2.67
N ASN A 65 -24.27 -7.57 1.62
CA ASN A 65 -24.80 -8.81 1.06
C ASN A 65 -23.71 -9.61 0.32
N ARG A 66 -22.85 -8.92 -0.44
CA ARG A 66 -21.70 -9.55 -1.10
C ARG A 66 -20.72 -10.17 -0.11
N ILE A 67 -20.45 -9.51 1.02
CA ILE A 67 -19.59 -10.06 2.09
C ILE A 67 -20.21 -11.35 2.66
N ARG A 68 -21.51 -11.35 2.99
CA ARG A 68 -22.20 -12.55 3.48
C ARG A 68 -22.18 -13.71 2.48
N GLN A 69 -22.36 -13.41 1.18
CA GLN A 69 -22.26 -14.44 0.14
C GLN A 69 -20.85 -15.01 0.02
N ALA A 70 -19.81 -14.17 0.08
CA ALA A 70 -18.42 -14.61 0.03
C ALA A 70 -18.04 -15.47 1.26
N GLU A 71 -18.50 -15.11 2.45
CA GLU A 71 -18.30 -15.91 3.67
C GLU A 71 -19.02 -17.27 3.59
N ALA A 72 -20.24 -17.30 3.07
CA ALA A 72 -20.99 -18.54 2.87
C ALA A 72 -20.30 -19.46 1.85
N GLN A 73 -19.77 -18.91 0.75
CA GLN A 73 -18.98 -19.67 -0.22
C GLN A 73 -17.69 -20.22 0.39
N ARG A 74 -16.99 -19.44 1.23
CA ARG A 74 -15.79 -19.89 1.92
C ARG A 74 -16.09 -21.06 2.86
N LEU A 75 -17.16 -20.98 3.64
CA LEU A 75 -17.59 -22.06 4.53
C LEU A 75 -18.03 -23.32 3.76
N ALA A 76 -18.73 -23.16 2.64
CA ALA A 76 -19.11 -24.29 1.79
C ALA A 76 -17.87 -24.99 1.20
N PHE A 77 -16.87 -24.22 0.78
CA PHE A 77 -15.60 -24.76 0.29
C PHE A 77 -14.85 -25.52 1.39
N GLU A 78 -14.75 -24.94 2.59
CA GLU A 78 -14.10 -25.57 3.75
C GLU A 78 -14.78 -26.89 4.17
N GLN A 79 -16.12 -26.93 4.15
CA GLN A 79 -16.87 -28.17 4.40
C GLN A 79 -16.65 -29.23 3.32
N SER A 80 -16.46 -28.83 2.06
CA SER A 80 -16.16 -29.76 0.97
C SER A 80 -14.70 -30.26 0.96
N ALA A 81 -13.76 -29.49 1.53
CA ALA A 81 -12.35 -29.83 1.61
C ALA A 81 -12.01 -30.74 2.82
N ALA A 82 -12.92 -30.85 3.79
CA ALA A 82 -12.79 -31.77 4.92
C ALA A 82 -13.10 -33.22 4.48
N LEU A 83 -12.17 -33.85 3.75
CA LEU A 83 -12.15 -35.30 3.63
C LEU A 83 -11.86 -35.92 5.01
N PRO A 84 -12.50 -37.06 5.36
CA PRO A 84 -12.25 -37.72 6.63
C PRO A 84 -10.84 -38.32 6.59
N ILE A 85 -9.90 -37.65 7.26
CA ILE A 85 -8.59 -38.22 7.57
C ILE A 85 -8.84 -39.31 8.62
N ALA A 86 -8.74 -40.56 8.17
CA ALA A 86 -8.80 -41.72 9.04
C ALA A 86 -7.72 -41.61 10.14
N PRO A 87 -8.02 -42.01 11.39
CA PRO A 87 -7.04 -41.99 12.47
C PRO A 87 -6.00 -43.09 12.21
N SER A 88 -4.85 -42.71 11.66
CA SER A 88 -3.69 -43.59 11.57
C SER A 88 -2.96 -43.53 12.92
N THR A 89 -3.37 -44.39 13.84
CA THR A 89 -2.55 -44.75 14.99
C THR A 89 -1.50 -45.75 14.53
N ASP A 90 -0.29 -45.26 14.24
CA ASP A 90 0.92 -46.01 14.55
C ASP A 90 2.04 -45.02 14.85
N ALA A 91 2.39 -45.00 16.14
CA ALA A 91 3.41 -44.15 16.71
C ALA A 91 4.78 -44.81 16.56
N ALA A 92 5.78 -43.94 16.39
CA ALA A 92 7.21 -44.22 16.50
C ALA A 92 7.84 -45.00 15.33
N ASN A 93 8.24 -44.28 14.29
CA ASN A 93 9.65 -44.06 13.92
C ASN A 93 9.74 -43.55 12.48
N THR A 94 10.58 -42.54 12.25
CA THR A 94 10.84 -41.84 10.97
C THR A 94 9.72 -40.90 10.49
N SER A 95 9.65 -39.69 11.05
CA SER A 95 8.89 -38.57 10.45
C SER A 95 9.61 -38.06 9.20
N GLY A 96 9.76 -38.92 8.20
CA GLY A 96 10.02 -38.46 6.84
C GLY A 96 8.75 -37.79 6.36
N GLU A 97 8.64 -36.48 6.51
CA GLU A 97 7.57 -35.73 5.87
C GLU A 97 7.62 -36.04 4.37
N HIS A 98 6.61 -36.79 3.90
CA HIS A 98 6.49 -37.13 2.49
C HIS A 98 6.03 -35.90 1.73
N PHE A 99 6.97 -35.13 1.18
CA PHE A 99 6.68 -34.02 0.28
C PHE A 99 6.15 -34.54 -1.07
N PRO A 100 5.20 -33.82 -1.71
CA PRO A 100 4.77 -34.14 -3.07
C PRO A 100 5.97 -34.19 -4.04
N SER A 101 5.93 -35.11 -5.02
CA SER A 101 7.04 -35.27 -5.98
C SER A 101 7.39 -33.99 -6.72
N LEU A 102 6.38 -33.15 -7.02
CA LEU A 102 6.56 -31.84 -7.66
C LEU A 102 7.34 -30.86 -6.77
N VAL A 103 7.10 -30.85 -5.46
CA VAL A 103 7.82 -30.02 -4.49
C VAL A 103 9.30 -30.41 -4.44
N LEU A 104 9.59 -31.71 -4.43
CA LEU A 104 10.95 -32.24 -4.45
C LEU A 104 11.67 -31.93 -5.79
N GLU A 105 10.95 -31.97 -6.91
CA GLU A 105 11.49 -31.59 -8.22
C GLU A 105 11.92 -30.12 -8.23
N ILE A 106 11.02 -29.21 -7.85
CA ILE A 106 11.31 -27.75 -7.82
C ILE A 106 12.46 -27.42 -6.87
N SER A 107 12.49 -28.06 -5.69
CA SER A 107 13.59 -27.86 -4.73
C SER A 107 14.95 -28.30 -5.29
N ARG A 108 15.00 -29.36 -6.12
CA ARG A 108 16.23 -29.77 -6.81
C ARG A 108 16.63 -28.85 -7.96
N GLU A 109 15.68 -28.17 -8.59
CA GLU A 109 15.95 -27.19 -9.66
C GLU A 109 16.58 -25.90 -9.11
N LEU A 110 16.27 -25.54 -7.86
CA LEU A 110 16.77 -24.34 -7.21
C LEU A 110 17.82 -24.69 -6.16
N ASP A 111 19.08 -24.76 -6.58
CA ASP A 111 20.23 -24.95 -5.68
C ASP A 111 20.15 -23.95 -4.51
N SER A 112 19.95 -24.48 -3.29
CA SER A 112 19.77 -23.82 -1.98
C SER A 112 18.34 -23.76 -1.41
N VAL A 113 17.28 -23.94 -2.20
CA VAL A 113 15.91 -23.83 -1.68
C VAL A 113 15.46 -25.17 -1.10
N SER A 114 15.04 -25.18 0.16
CA SER A 114 14.60 -26.43 0.81
C SER A 114 13.22 -26.88 0.31
N ALA A 115 12.97 -28.19 0.34
CA ALA A 115 11.65 -28.73 0.02
C ALA A 115 10.56 -28.22 0.97
N GLU A 116 10.92 -27.95 2.23
CA GLU A 116 10.04 -27.33 3.23
C GLU A 116 9.60 -25.93 2.78
N ASP A 117 10.53 -25.08 2.32
CA ASP A 117 10.22 -23.74 1.81
C ASP A 117 9.28 -23.77 0.60
N VAL A 118 9.52 -24.70 -0.33
CA VAL A 118 8.66 -24.90 -1.50
C VAL A 118 7.28 -25.39 -1.06
N ASN A 119 7.21 -26.31 -0.09
CA ASN A 119 5.96 -26.81 0.47
C ASN A 119 5.17 -25.73 1.22
N ASP A 120 5.85 -24.83 1.92
CA ASP A 120 5.22 -23.66 2.56
C ASP A 120 4.55 -22.75 1.51
N ILE A 121 5.17 -22.57 0.34
CA ILE A 121 4.56 -21.82 -0.76
C ILE A 121 3.37 -22.59 -1.33
N TYR A 122 3.54 -23.89 -1.56
CA TYR A 122 2.49 -24.78 -2.06
C TYR A 122 1.24 -24.80 -1.17
N THR A 123 1.43 -24.79 0.15
CA THR A 123 0.35 -24.83 1.14
C THR A 123 -0.14 -23.45 1.58
N GLY A 124 0.42 -22.37 1.03
CA GLY A 124 0.07 -20.99 1.39
C GLY A 124 0.54 -20.54 2.78
N LYS A 125 1.39 -21.32 3.45
CA LYS A 125 1.95 -21.02 4.77
C LYS A 125 3.17 -20.10 4.74
N PHE A 126 3.77 -19.90 3.56
CA PHE A 126 4.98 -19.09 3.39
C PHE A 126 4.78 -17.64 3.89
N GLU A 127 5.65 -17.20 4.81
CA GLU A 127 5.67 -15.82 5.31
C GLU A 127 6.51 -14.91 4.39
N PRO A 128 6.10 -13.65 4.13
CA PRO A 128 6.90 -12.74 3.30
C PRO A 128 8.35 -12.54 3.80
N TRP A 129 8.55 -12.48 5.11
CA TRP A 129 9.89 -12.33 5.71
C TRP A 129 10.77 -13.58 5.54
N ASN A 130 10.18 -14.71 5.16
CA ASN A 130 10.92 -15.92 4.82
C ASN A 130 11.47 -15.89 3.39
N LEU A 131 11.22 -14.85 2.58
CA LEU A 131 11.77 -14.71 1.22
C LEU A 131 13.29 -14.92 1.16
N ILE A 132 14.04 -14.51 2.19
CA ILE A 132 15.48 -14.72 2.26
C ILE A 132 15.88 -16.21 2.22
N ARG A 133 15.01 -17.11 2.71
CA ARG A 133 15.23 -18.58 2.66
C ARG A 133 15.28 -19.09 1.21
N LEU A 134 14.76 -18.33 0.25
CA LEU A 134 14.77 -18.65 -1.18
C LEU A 134 16.02 -18.14 -1.91
N HIS A 135 16.92 -17.42 -1.24
CA HIS A 135 18.11 -16.86 -1.88
C HIS A 135 19.22 -17.91 -2.04
N SER A 136 19.87 -17.95 -3.21
CA SER A 136 20.98 -18.89 -3.52
C SER A 136 22.13 -18.88 -2.51
N MET A 137 22.39 -17.71 -1.91
CA MET A 137 23.47 -17.53 -0.92
C MET A 137 22.98 -17.49 0.53
N ARG A 138 21.80 -18.03 0.85
CA ARG A 138 21.21 -17.90 2.21
C ARG A 138 22.15 -18.33 3.35
N TYR A 139 22.99 -19.34 3.13
CA TYR A 139 23.93 -19.84 4.13
C TYR A 139 24.98 -18.80 4.55
N TYR A 140 25.37 -17.88 3.66
CA TYR A 140 26.32 -16.81 3.96
C TYR A 140 25.67 -15.56 4.56
N LEU A 141 24.34 -15.47 4.49
CA LEU A 141 23.58 -14.30 4.88
C LEU A 141 23.09 -14.37 6.34
N CYS A 142 22.95 -15.57 6.90
CA CYS A 142 22.32 -15.79 8.20
C CYS A 142 23.28 -15.81 9.39
N ASP A 143 24.57 -15.52 9.21
CA ASP A 143 25.57 -15.89 10.22
C ASP A 143 25.42 -15.14 11.56
N ASN A 144 24.81 -13.94 11.61
CA ASN A 144 24.63 -13.20 12.88
C ASN A 144 23.49 -12.16 12.91
N GLY A 145 22.62 -12.11 11.89
CA GLY A 145 21.64 -11.02 11.72
C GLY A 145 20.18 -11.48 11.67
N SER A 146 19.25 -10.60 12.08
CA SER A 146 17.83 -10.80 11.80
C SER A 146 17.60 -10.80 10.28
N THR A 147 16.74 -11.70 9.78
CA THR A 147 16.35 -11.78 8.36
C THR A 147 15.91 -10.44 7.78
N SER A 148 15.22 -9.62 8.60
CA SER A 148 14.78 -8.27 8.24
C SER A 148 15.95 -7.33 7.95
N ASP A 149 17.01 -7.40 8.76
CA ASP A 149 18.18 -6.52 8.64
C ASP A 149 18.95 -6.84 7.35
N VAL A 150 19.13 -8.14 7.04
CA VAL A 150 19.82 -8.57 5.83
C VAL A 150 19.10 -8.09 4.56
N LEU A 151 17.78 -8.28 4.48
CA LEU A 151 16.98 -7.81 3.34
C LEU A 151 16.99 -6.28 3.23
N SER A 152 17.04 -5.57 4.36
CA SER A 152 17.03 -4.10 4.41
C SER A 152 18.36 -3.48 3.96
N ARG A 153 19.46 -4.22 3.95
CA ARG A 153 20.78 -3.70 3.54
C ARG A 153 21.03 -3.79 2.05
N ASN A 154 20.45 -4.79 1.37
CA ASN A 154 20.74 -5.04 -0.04
C ASN A 154 19.47 -5.36 -0.84
N PRO A 155 19.01 -4.43 -1.72
CA PRO A 155 17.85 -4.66 -2.57
C PRO A 155 17.95 -5.90 -3.46
N LEU A 156 19.17 -6.26 -3.88
CA LEU A 156 19.39 -7.40 -4.77
C LEU A 156 19.04 -8.73 -4.10
N ILE A 157 19.19 -8.84 -2.78
CA ILE A 157 18.81 -10.06 -2.04
C ILE A 157 17.30 -10.25 -2.12
N TYR A 158 16.52 -9.19 -1.85
CA TYR A 158 15.07 -9.24 -2.00
C TYR A 158 14.66 -9.56 -3.44
N ILE A 159 15.23 -8.88 -4.43
CA ILE A 159 14.88 -9.08 -5.84
C ILE A 159 15.15 -10.53 -6.26
N ALA A 160 16.34 -11.06 -5.97
CA ALA A 160 16.68 -12.44 -6.29
C ALA A 160 15.79 -13.46 -5.56
N SER A 161 15.55 -13.25 -4.26
CA SER A 161 14.60 -14.06 -3.48
C SER A 161 13.19 -14.04 -4.05
N PHE A 162 12.70 -12.88 -4.46
CA PHE A 162 11.35 -12.72 -5.00
C PHE A 162 11.22 -13.34 -6.40
N VAL A 163 12.26 -13.27 -7.23
CA VAL A 163 12.31 -13.99 -8.52
C VAL A 163 12.24 -15.50 -8.31
N ASN A 164 12.95 -16.05 -7.31
CA ASN A 164 12.85 -17.47 -6.98
C ASN A 164 11.45 -17.83 -6.44
N TYR A 165 10.82 -16.95 -5.64
CA TYR A 165 9.42 -17.11 -5.23
C TYR A 165 8.47 -17.17 -6.44
N MET A 166 8.62 -16.25 -7.40
CA MET A 166 7.82 -16.24 -8.64
C MET A 166 8.03 -17.51 -9.47
N TYR A 167 9.27 -18.00 -9.57
CA TYR A 167 9.59 -19.24 -10.26
C TYR A 167 8.88 -20.44 -9.61
N ILE A 168 9.01 -20.59 -8.29
CA ILE A 168 8.35 -21.66 -7.53
C ILE A 168 6.84 -21.60 -7.72
N TYR A 169 6.26 -20.40 -7.53
CA TYR A 169 4.83 -20.18 -7.72
C TYR A 169 4.38 -20.57 -9.13
N SER A 170 5.13 -20.16 -10.16
CA SER A 170 4.84 -20.51 -11.56
C SER A 170 4.90 -22.01 -11.80
N ARG A 171 5.88 -22.73 -11.23
CA ARG A 171 5.97 -24.19 -11.39
C ARG A 171 4.79 -24.92 -10.73
N LEU A 172 4.31 -24.40 -9.60
CA LEU A 172 3.21 -25.00 -8.84
C LEU A 172 1.83 -24.68 -9.43
N PHE A 173 1.60 -23.47 -9.92
CA PHE A 173 0.25 -22.93 -10.13
C PHE A 173 0.02 -22.22 -11.48
N HIS A 174 1.00 -22.19 -12.39
CA HIS A 174 0.86 -21.41 -13.63
C HIS A 174 -0.27 -21.90 -14.55
N LYS A 175 -0.62 -23.19 -14.51
CA LYS A 175 -1.69 -23.73 -15.37
C LYS A 175 -3.05 -23.18 -14.95
N GLU A 176 -3.26 -23.01 -13.65
CA GLU A 176 -4.51 -22.54 -13.05
C GLU A 176 -4.54 -21.00 -12.95
N HIS A 177 -3.38 -20.38 -12.71
CA HIS A 177 -3.25 -18.96 -12.37
C HIS A 177 -2.11 -18.25 -13.14
N PRO A 178 -2.13 -18.22 -14.49
CA PRO A 178 -1.04 -17.63 -15.28
C PRO A 178 -0.95 -16.11 -15.14
N ASP A 179 -2.07 -15.45 -14.86
CA ASP A 179 -2.20 -14.01 -14.64
C ASP A 179 -1.51 -13.54 -13.35
N VAL A 180 -1.45 -14.41 -12.32
CA VAL A 180 -0.76 -14.10 -11.06
C VAL A 180 0.75 -13.91 -11.28
N CYS A 181 1.39 -14.72 -12.10
CA CYS A 181 2.82 -14.56 -12.41
C CYS A 181 3.10 -13.19 -13.06
N LEU A 182 2.20 -12.75 -13.96
CA LEU A 182 2.29 -11.42 -14.57
C LEU A 182 2.07 -10.30 -13.54
N ALA A 183 1.09 -10.48 -12.65
CA ALA A 183 0.81 -9.52 -11.59
C ALA A 183 1.98 -9.39 -10.60
N GLN A 184 2.58 -10.51 -10.19
CA GLN A 184 3.80 -10.53 -9.36
C GLN A 184 4.97 -9.82 -10.04
N ASN A 185 5.16 -10.01 -11.35
CA ASN A 185 6.20 -9.30 -12.10
C ASN A 185 5.98 -7.77 -12.10
N ARG A 186 4.72 -7.33 -12.33
CA ARG A 186 4.36 -5.91 -12.25
C ARG A 186 4.57 -5.33 -10.87
N PHE A 187 4.25 -6.09 -9.82
CA PHE A 187 4.53 -5.71 -8.45
C PHE A 187 6.04 -5.57 -8.19
N LEU A 188 6.87 -6.51 -8.64
CA LEU A 188 8.33 -6.38 -8.52
C LEU A 188 8.84 -5.14 -9.26
N ALA A 189 8.35 -4.88 -10.47
CA ALA A 189 8.70 -3.70 -11.25
C ALA A 189 8.34 -2.40 -10.50
N LEU A 190 7.17 -2.33 -9.87
CA LEU A 190 6.79 -1.20 -9.01
C LEU A 190 7.79 -1.00 -7.87
N ILE A 191 8.18 -2.06 -7.17
CA ILE A 191 9.15 -1.96 -6.05
C ILE A 191 10.50 -1.42 -6.53
N VAL A 192 11.00 -1.93 -7.67
CA VAL A 192 12.25 -1.48 -8.29
C VAL A 192 12.17 -0.02 -8.74
N GLU A 193 11.04 0.40 -9.32
CA GLU A 193 10.79 1.79 -9.70
C GLU A 193 10.80 2.71 -8.46
N LYS A 194 10.07 2.35 -7.40
CA LYS A 194 10.01 3.15 -6.17
C LYS A 194 11.36 3.24 -5.47
N ALA A 195 12.19 2.19 -5.52
CA ALA A 195 13.54 2.21 -4.98
C ALA A 195 14.47 3.25 -5.63
N GLN A 196 14.12 3.81 -6.80
CA GLN A 196 14.86 4.92 -7.42
C GLN A 196 14.60 6.27 -6.73
N TYR A 197 13.48 6.39 -6.03
CA TYR A 197 13.01 7.65 -5.44
C TYR A 197 12.95 7.63 -3.91
N TYR A 198 12.78 6.45 -3.30
CA TYR A 198 12.57 6.28 -1.87
C TYR A 198 13.65 5.41 -1.24
N THR A 199 13.86 5.56 0.08
CA THR A 199 14.80 4.70 0.80
C THR A 199 14.39 3.23 0.67
N TRP A 200 15.38 2.37 0.47
CA TRP A 200 15.13 0.94 0.25
C TRP A 200 14.36 0.29 1.40
N GLU A 201 14.68 0.65 2.64
CA GLU A 201 13.98 0.14 3.83
C GLU A 201 12.46 0.34 3.74
N ILE A 202 12.00 1.50 3.26
CA ILE A 202 10.58 1.82 3.15
C ILE A 202 9.94 1.06 1.98
N CYS A 203 10.64 0.92 0.86
CA CYS A 203 10.20 0.06 -0.25
C CYS A 203 10.04 -1.39 0.20
N LEU A 204 10.99 -1.91 0.98
CA LEU A 204 10.95 -3.26 1.52
C LEU A 204 9.78 -3.43 2.50
N GLN A 205 9.58 -2.50 3.43
CA GLN A 205 8.47 -2.58 4.38
C GLN A 205 7.11 -2.54 3.66
N TYR A 206 6.96 -1.69 2.63
CA TYR A 206 5.77 -1.71 1.78
C TYR A 206 5.60 -3.07 1.11
N ALA A 207 6.66 -3.59 0.50
CA ALA A 207 6.62 -4.86 -0.21
C ALA A 207 6.19 -6.03 0.69
N MET A 208 6.78 -6.12 1.89
CA MET A 208 6.45 -7.14 2.89
C MET A 208 5.01 -7.01 3.40
N ARG A 209 4.53 -5.78 3.58
CA ARG A 209 3.13 -5.53 3.99
C ARG A 209 2.14 -5.89 2.89
N HIS A 210 2.45 -5.54 1.64
CA HIS A 210 1.62 -5.87 0.48
C HIS A 210 1.53 -7.38 0.29
N HIS A 211 2.67 -8.08 0.32
CA HIS A 211 2.70 -9.54 0.20
C HIS A 211 1.90 -10.22 1.32
N ARG A 212 2.00 -9.73 2.57
CA ARG A 212 1.17 -10.22 3.68
C ARG A 212 -0.33 -10.01 3.42
N HIS A 213 -0.70 -8.85 2.86
CA HIS A 213 -2.09 -8.54 2.53
C HIS A 213 -2.63 -9.50 1.47
N VAL A 214 -1.91 -9.67 0.37
CA VAL A 214 -2.28 -10.63 -0.70
C VAL A 214 -2.43 -12.04 -0.14
N ARG A 215 -1.47 -12.47 0.70
CA ARG A 215 -1.53 -13.78 1.35
C ARG A 215 -2.72 -13.94 2.30
N SER A 216 -3.09 -12.90 3.03
CA SER A 216 -4.25 -12.95 3.94
C SER A 216 -5.59 -13.12 3.21
N GLY A 217 -5.63 -12.77 1.92
CA GLY A 217 -6.71 -13.13 1.02
C GLY A 217 -6.44 -14.49 0.36
N THR A 218 -6.24 -14.46 -0.95
CA THR A 218 -5.77 -15.63 -1.71
C THR A 218 -4.53 -15.23 -2.50
N ILE A 219 -3.44 -15.98 -2.32
CA ILE A 219 -2.18 -15.76 -3.08
C ILE A 219 -2.39 -15.89 -4.59
N HIS A 220 -3.49 -16.52 -4.99
CA HIS A 220 -3.91 -16.77 -6.36
C HIS A 220 -4.75 -15.65 -6.99
N ASP A 221 -4.99 -14.54 -6.29
CA ASP A 221 -5.74 -13.41 -6.85
C ASP A 221 -4.78 -12.38 -7.48
N ALA A 222 -4.75 -12.37 -8.81
CA ALA A 222 -3.94 -11.41 -9.58
C ALA A 222 -4.38 -9.95 -9.33
N ALA A 223 -5.66 -9.69 -9.06
CA ALA A 223 -6.13 -8.35 -8.77
C ALA A 223 -5.58 -7.85 -7.43
N ALA A 224 -5.52 -8.70 -6.40
CA ALA A 224 -4.92 -8.35 -5.11
C ALA A 224 -3.43 -8.00 -5.24
N TRP A 225 -2.69 -8.66 -6.13
CA TRP A 225 -1.29 -8.31 -6.40
C TRP A 225 -1.14 -6.92 -7.03
N LEU A 226 -2.09 -6.52 -7.88
CA LEU A 226 -2.08 -5.23 -8.60
C LEU A 226 -2.77 -4.09 -7.84
N ASP A 227 -3.60 -4.42 -6.85
CA ASP A 227 -4.29 -3.44 -6.03
C ASP A 227 -3.29 -2.75 -5.10
N HIS A 228 -3.05 -1.47 -5.34
CA HIS A 228 -2.17 -0.65 -4.54
C HIS A 228 -2.97 0.52 -3.99
N PRO A 229 -3.69 0.33 -2.86
CA PRO A 229 -4.54 1.35 -2.28
C PRO A 229 -3.76 2.63 -2.03
N ILE A 230 -4.34 3.77 -2.44
CA ILE A 230 -3.69 5.08 -2.38
C ILE A 230 -3.26 5.39 -0.94
N GLU A 231 -4.09 5.04 0.04
CA GLU A 231 -3.80 5.26 1.46
C GLU A 231 -2.58 4.46 1.94
N LEU A 232 -2.35 3.28 1.36
CA LEU A 232 -1.19 2.47 1.65
C LEU A 232 0.04 3.03 0.94
N THR A 233 -0.07 3.37 -0.34
CA THR A 233 1.06 3.94 -1.09
C THR A 233 1.50 5.29 -0.51
N ASP A 234 0.57 6.16 -0.11
CA ASP A 234 0.89 7.48 0.46
C ASP A 234 1.56 7.37 1.83
N ARG A 235 1.22 6.33 2.61
CA ARG A 235 1.84 6.06 3.91
C ARG A 235 3.32 5.71 3.77
N TYR A 236 3.66 4.85 2.81
CA TYR A 236 5.04 4.39 2.62
C TYR A 236 5.82 5.34 1.71
N PHE A 237 5.27 5.72 0.56
CA PHE A 237 5.92 6.55 -0.44
C PHE A 237 5.64 8.04 -0.23
N SER A 238 5.86 8.48 1.01
CA SER A 238 5.72 9.90 1.38
C SER A 238 7.02 10.66 1.17
N HIS A 239 6.92 11.99 1.11
CA HIS A 239 8.06 12.90 1.00
C HIS A 239 9.10 12.75 2.13
N LEU A 240 8.72 12.16 3.27
CA LEU A 240 9.61 11.92 4.40
C LEU A 240 10.67 10.85 4.10
N HIS A 241 10.43 10.03 3.08
CA HIS A 241 11.26 8.86 2.74
C HIS A 241 11.95 9.00 1.38
N ILE A 242 11.85 10.16 0.74
CA ILE A 242 12.49 10.43 -0.55
C ILE A 242 14.01 10.39 -0.37
N LEU A 243 14.71 9.70 -1.26
CA LEU A 243 16.17 9.71 -1.32
C LEU A 243 16.67 11.14 -1.48
N PRO A 244 17.77 11.52 -0.83
CA PRO A 244 18.38 12.81 -1.09
C PRO A 244 18.66 12.92 -2.59
N PRO A 245 18.44 14.10 -3.21
CA PRO A 245 18.72 14.27 -4.63
C PRO A 245 20.15 13.80 -4.89
N PRO A 246 20.39 13.03 -5.96
CA PRO A 246 21.72 12.53 -6.27
C PRO A 246 22.63 13.74 -6.26
N SER A 247 23.61 13.73 -5.33
CA SER A 247 24.51 14.84 -5.14
C SER A 247 25.05 15.18 -6.51
N THR A 248 24.71 16.36 -7.03
CA THR A 248 25.41 16.94 -8.16
C THR A 248 26.78 17.31 -7.63
N ARG A 249 27.62 16.29 -7.35
CA ARG A 249 29.05 16.50 -7.24
C ARG A 249 29.40 17.07 -8.59
N LYS A 250 29.48 18.39 -8.61
CA LYS A 250 29.99 19.22 -9.69
C LYS A 250 31.15 18.41 -10.20
N ARG A 251 31.03 17.85 -11.41
CA ARG A 251 32.06 17.02 -12.05
C ARG A 251 33.35 17.74 -11.73
N GLN A 252 34.15 17.18 -10.83
CA GLN A 252 35.41 17.80 -10.46
C GLN A 252 36.16 17.68 -11.75
N ARG A 253 36.21 18.79 -12.50
CA ARG A 253 36.96 18.88 -13.73
C ARG A 253 38.36 18.54 -13.24
N SER A 254 38.84 17.37 -13.64
CA SER A 254 40.23 17.01 -13.43
C SER A 254 40.99 18.01 -14.28
N ASP A 255 41.32 19.16 -13.68
CA ASP A 255 42.19 20.15 -14.29
C ASP A 255 43.60 19.55 -14.23
N THR A 256 43.82 18.56 -15.09
CA THR A 256 45.14 18.05 -15.45
C THR A 256 45.77 19.06 -16.40
N ALA A 257 46.07 20.27 -15.92
CA ALA A 257 47.04 21.19 -16.52
C ALA A 257 47.36 22.36 -15.59
N GLY A 258 48.53 22.29 -14.95
CA GLY A 258 49.41 23.46 -14.74
C GLY A 258 49.11 24.44 -13.60
N THR A 259 49.92 24.35 -12.55
CA THR A 259 50.60 25.47 -11.87
C THR A 259 49.96 26.87 -11.91
N SER A 260 49.53 27.40 -10.76
CA SER A 260 50.25 28.49 -10.04
C SER A 260 49.49 28.93 -8.79
N ALA A 261 50.26 29.34 -7.77
CA ALA A 261 49.84 29.77 -6.46
C ALA A 261 48.94 31.03 -6.48
N SER A 262 48.01 31.12 -5.53
CA SER A 262 47.89 32.30 -4.65
C SER A 262 46.76 32.11 -3.64
N ASP A 263 47.12 32.36 -2.38
CA ASP A 263 46.23 32.46 -1.23
C ASP A 263 45.17 33.54 -1.44
N THR A 264 43.91 33.23 -1.14
CA THR A 264 43.03 34.19 -0.46
C THR A 264 41.89 33.48 0.26
N ALA A 265 41.83 33.70 1.57
CA ALA A 265 40.74 33.29 2.45
C ALA A 265 39.42 33.95 2.00
N GLY A 266 38.37 33.15 1.84
CA GLY A 266 37.03 33.60 1.46
C GLY A 266 35.97 32.63 1.95
N THR A 267 35.19 33.11 2.92
CA THR A 267 34.13 32.47 3.71
C THR A 267 33.17 31.60 2.87
N SER A 268 33.07 30.32 3.22
CA SER A 268 32.13 29.35 2.62
C SER A 268 30.69 29.61 3.09
N ALA A 269 29.98 30.49 2.38
CA ALA A 269 28.53 30.52 2.41
C ALA A 269 28.01 29.21 1.82
N SER A 270 27.32 28.42 2.64
CA SER A 270 26.73 27.15 2.26
C SER A 270 25.85 27.29 1.01
N ASP A 271 26.16 26.50 -0.02
CA ASP A 271 25.36 26.25 -1.22
C ASP A 271 23.96 25.71 -0.81
N ALA A 272 23.07 26.60 -0.38
CA ALA A 272 21.70 26.25 -0.02
C ALA A 272 20.93 25.97 -1.31
N ALA A 273 20.83 24.68 -1.64
CA ALA A 273 20.19 24.23 -2.87
C ALA A 273 18.76 24.79 -3.03
N VAL A 274 18.41 25.11 -4.29
CA VAL A 274 17.14 25.73 -4.67
C VAL A 274 15.99 24.72 -4.57
N CYS A 275 14.86 25.15 -4.01
CA CYS A 275 13.66 24.32 -3.92
C CYS A 275 13.08 24.03 -5.32
N ARG A 276 13.13 22.77 -5.77
CA ARG A 276 12.54 22.37 -7.05
C ARG A 276 11.01 22.50 -7.06
N LYS A 277 10.36 22.20 -5.93
CA LYS A 277 8.90 22.27 -5.81
C LYS A 277 8.37 23.71 -5.87
N PHE A 278 9.15 24.67 -5.34
CA PHE A 278 8.87 26.10 -5.51
C PHE A 278 8.83 26.47 -7.00
N ASN A 279 9.78 25.96 -7.80
CA ASN A 279 9.85 26.18 -9.25
C ASN A 279 8.92 25.27 -10.09
N SER A 280 8.06 24.48 -9.46
CA SER A 280 7.04 23.68 -10.15
C SER A 280 5.77 24.48 -10.40
N GLN A 281 4.92 24.02 -11.30
CA GLN A 281 3.61 24.63 -11.58
C GLN A 281 2.70 24.67 -10.34
N SER A 282 2.89 23.74 -9.40
CA SER A 282 2.11 23.65 -8.15
C SER A 282 2.64 24.51 -7.00
N GLY A 283 3.86 25.06 -7.11
CA GLY A 283 4.52 25.80 -6.03
C GLY A 283 4.89 24.94 -4.80
N CYS A 284 5.60 25.54 -3.85
CA CYS A 284 5.95 24.91 -2.57
C CYS A 284 5.02 25.41 -1.46
N THR A 285 4.21 24.53 -0.88
CA THR A 285 3.27 24.86 0.21
C THR A 285 3.84 24.65 1.61
N TRP A 286 5.13 24.29 1.73
CA TRP A 286 5.75 23.97 3.01
C TRP A 286 6.21 25.23 3.75
N ARG A 287 5.59 25.50 4.91
CA ARG A 287 5.87 26.67 5.76
C ARG A 287 7.30 26.74 6.30
N LYS A 288 8.02 25.61 6.37
CA LYS A 288 9.40 25.50 6.86
C LYS A 288 10.28 24.74 5.86
N CYS A 289 10.16 25.08 4.57
CA CYS A 289 11.02 24.50 3.56
C CYS A 289 12.49 24.83 3.88
N LYS A 290 13.35 23.81 3.97
CA LYS A 290 14.79 23.97 4.24
C LYS A 290 15.59 24.43 3.01
N TRP A 291 14.93 24.56 1.86
CA TRP A 291 15.55 24.87 0.57
C TRP A 291 15.23 26.32 0.19
N THR A 292 16.15 26.97 -0.53
CA THR A 292 15.97 28.38 -0.91
C THR A 292 14.87 28.52 -1.96
N HIS A 293 13.88 29.37 -1.69
CA HIS A 293 12.79 29.68 -2.63
C HIS A 293 13.22 30.82 -3.55
N VAL A 294 14.00 30.48 -4.57
CA VAL A 294 14.42 31.38 -5.66
C VAL A 294 14.04 30.81 -7.02
N CYS A 295 13.71 31.67 -7.96
CA CYS A 295 13.44 31.33 -9.34
C CYS A 295 14.69 30.70 -9.97
N SER A 296 14.55 29.51 -10.55
CA SER A 296 15.69 28.81 -11.16
C SER A 296 16.20 29.46 -12.46
N ILE A 297 15.50 30.47 -12.99
CA ILE A 297 15.88 31.18 -14.22
C ILE A 297 16.64 32.47 -13.88
N CYS A 298 16.04 33.34 -13.08
CA CYS A 298 16.58 34.68 -12.80
C CYS A 298 17.16 34.84 -11.39
N GLY A 299 17.00 33.85 -10.50
CA GLY A 299 17.48 33.90 -9.12
C GLY A 299 16.64 34.73 -8.15
N ASP A 300 15.55 35.36 -8.60
CA ASP A 300 14.68 36.20 -7.77
C ASP A 300 13.83 35.37 -6.79
N THR A 301 13.59 35.91 -5.59
CA THR A 301 12.73 35.29 -4.55
C THR A 301 11.25 35.63 -4.72
N GLY A 302 10.92 36.64 -5.53
CA GLY A 302 9.54 37.13 -5.69
C GLY A 302 8.61 36.22 -6.49
N HIS A 303 9.16 35.28 -7.27
CA HIS A 303 8.37 34.43 -8.15
C HIS A 303 9.01 33.05 -8.38
N ALA A 304 8.17 32.08 -8.75
CA ALA A 304 8.59 30.76 -9.21
C ALA A 304 8.83 30.76 -10.73
N ARG A 305 9.61 29.79 -11.24
CA ARG A 305 9.87 29.60 -12.68
C ARG A 305 8.66 29.80 -13.61
N PRO A 306 7.45 29.27 -13.34
CA PRO A 306 6.30 29.43 -14.24
C PRO A 306 5.81 30.88 -14.42
N ALA A 307 6.15 31.76 -13.47
CA ALA A 307 5.79 33.17 -13.49
C ALA A 307 6.98 34.08 -13.86
N CYS A 308 8.09 33.50 -14.32
CA CYS A 308 9.28 34.27 -14.69
C CYS A 308 9.10 34.88 -16.09
N ALA A 309 9.22 36.21 -16.19
CA ALA A 309 9.15 36.91 -17.48
C ALA A 309 10.32 36.61 -18.42
N GLN A 310 11.38 35.95 -17.92
CA GLN A 310 12.54 35.52 -18.70
C GLN A 310 12.45 34.05 -19.15
N ALA A 311 11.32 33.37 -18.87
CA ALA A 311 11.10 31.96 -19.21
C ALA A 311 10.75 31.72 -20.67
#